data_AF-A0A8S3CNI7-F1
#
_entry.id   AF-A0A8S3CNI7-F1
#
_cell.length_a   1.000
_cell.length_b   1.000
_cell.length_c   1.000
_cell.angle_alpha   90.00
_cell.angle_beta   90.00
_cell.angle_gamma   90.00
#
_symmetry.space_group_name_H-M   'P 1'
#
loop_
_entity.id
_entity.type
_entity.pdbx_description
1 polymer ?
#
loop_
_entity_poly.entity_id
_entity_poly.type
_entity_poly.pdbx_seq_one_letter_code
_entity_poly.pdbx_strand_id
1 'polypeptide(L)'
;MDINEQFVHACENGDYNTVHRILNENPKFNIDVTDQLGRTAIRLAIENEHLEVVTLLLALCDGQKMREALLLAIYLGHVQIAEACLRHPKFKVLNEKKVFTGNDDSFWQTPSSDDAQFAPDITPLILASQYNRTEIVQLLLRGGDRITKPHDYHCKCQECHNKFEFDSLRHAQSRLNAYRGLASESYISLASIDPILTAFELGHELRHLSGKEKYFKNEYINLADQLSAYAVKLLDKVRGHKELDCVLGKTGKETEEKYVLLARLYLAIKYEEKPFVAHSNCQQKLVEIWHSDIRNIFKLNPLCTLLLLLAYVFILPFACIVYILTSWSERTIKFQKFLKQPCIKFIGHTISFGIFIILIILSSLLFAGEFQKPMKRLKDIYPNVSDALNQSIALCDSMYANACIYCPLDDDFYFRQSTPTWIDIAITIFVVGFLWHEIKQAYTDGLNDYLLSWNNIVDSCMNVLYISSFALKYYVFFQ
;
A
#
# COMPACT_ATOMS: atom_id res chain seq x y z
N MET A 1 4.55 62.64 13.77
CA MET A 1 4.43 61.47 12.89
C MET A 1 4.07 61.98 11.52
N ASP A 2 4.73 61.44 10.49
CA ASP A 2 4.22 61.55 9.12
C ASP A 2 2.78 60.96 9.07
N ILE A 3 1.92 61.47 8.20
CA ILE A 3 0.54 60.96 8.04
C ILE A 3 0.57 59.46 7.70
N ASN A 4 1.56 59.04 6.93
CA ASN A 4 1.83 57.65 6.59
C ASN A 4 2.14 56.79 7.83
N GLU A 5 3.06 57.24 8.69
CA GLU A 5 3.39 56.56 9.95
C GLU A 5 2.18 56.53 10.90
N GLN A 6 1.44 57.64 11.00
CA GLN A 6 0.25 57.73 11.82
C GLN A 6 -0.84 56.76 11.33
N PHE A 7 -0.99 56.60 10.01
CA PHE A 7 -1.94 55.67 9.39
C PHE A 7 -1.55 54.21 9.66
N VAL A 8 -0.28 53.86 9.48
CA VAL A 8 0.24 52.51 9.75
C VAL A 8 0.07 52.16 11.23
N HIS A 9 0.45 53.06 12.14
CA HIS A 9 0.30 52.87 13.58
C HIS A 9 -1.17 52.78 14.01
N ALA A 10 -2.08 53.54 13.38
CA ALA A 10 -3.51 53.43 13.65
C ALA A 10 -4.08 52.08 13.17
N CYS A 11 -3.64 51.58 12.01
CA CYS A 11 -4.01 50.26 11.52
C CYS A 11 -3.47 49.13 12.42
N GLU A 12 -2.24 49.26 12.91
CA GLU A 12 -1.59 48.30 13.80
C GLU A 12 -2.33 48.20 15.15
N ASN A 13 -2.77 49.33 15.71
CA ASN A 13 -3.48 49.37 16.99
C ASN A 13 -5.00 49.13 16.89
N GLY A 14 -5.56 49.10 15.67
CA GLY A 14 -7.00 48.90 15.46
C GLY A 14 -7.84 50.16 15.69
N ASP A 15 -7.26 51.36 15.62
CA ASP A 15 -8.01 52.62 15.79
C ASP A 15 -8.81 52.95 14.53
N TYR A 16 -10.02 52.37 14.45
CA TYR A 16 -10.96 52.58 13.36
C TYR A 16 -11.25 54.06 13.10
N ASN A 17 -11.43 54.86 14.15
CA ASN A 17 -11.83 56.26 14.02
C ASN A 17 -10.73 57.09 13.36
N THR A 18 -9.48 56.88 13.77
CA THR A 18 -8.34 57.57 13.15
C THR A 18 -8.12 57.12 11.71
N VAL A 19 -8.21 55.82 11.42
CA VAL A 19 -8.10 55.28 10.05
C VAL A 19 -9.20 55.86 9.15
N HIS A 20 -10.46 55.82 9.60
CA HIS A 20 -11.60 56.35 8.86
C HIS A 20 -11.50 57.87 8.63
N ARG A 21 -11.00 58.62 9.63
CA ARG A 21 -10.76 60.06 9.50
C ARG A 21 -9.70 60.36 8.44
N ILE A 22 -8.55 59.68 8.49
CA ILE A 22 -7.44 59.89 7.54
C ILE A 22 -7.90 59.61 6.10
N LEU A 23 -8.66 58.53 5.88
CA LEU A 23 -9.14 58.13 4.55
C LEU A 23 -10.23 59.06 4.00
N ASN A 24 -11.09 59.62 4.85
CA ASN A 24 -12.10 60.59 4.42
C ASN A 24 -11.51 61.98 4.15
N GLU A 25 -10.54 62.42 4.97
CA GLU A 25 -9.85 63.70 4.78
C GLU A 25 -8.96 63.68 3.53
N ASN A 26 -8.43 62.51 3.15
CA ASN A 26 -7.49 62.35 2.03
C ASN A 26 -7.97 61.28 1.01
N PRO A 27 -8.88 61.62 0.09
CA PRO A 27 -9.45 60.66 -0.86
C PRO A 27 -8.46 60.11 -1.91
N LYS A 28 -7.29 60.74 -2.06
CA LYS A 28 -6.20 60.28 -2.94
C LYS A 28 -5.02 59.66 -2.16
N PHE A 29 -5.24 59.33 -0.89
CA PHE A 29 -4.21 58.73 -0.06
C PHE A 29 -3.80 57.37 -0.62
N ASN A 30 -2.48 57.12 -0.71
CA ASN A 30 -1.98 55.82 -1.11
C ASN A 30 -2.17 54.85 0.06
N ILE A 31 -2.94 53.79 -0.14
CA ILE A 31 -3.27 52.80 0.90
C ILE A 31 -2.13 51.81 1.10
N ASP A 32 -1.24 51.68 0.10
CA ASP A 32 -0.11 50.77 0.11
C ASP A 32 1.09 51.33 0.87
N VAL A 33 0.81 52.04 1.97
CA VAL A 33 1.87 52.49 2.87
C VAL A 33 2.48 51.26 3.53
N THR A 34 3.80 51.21 3.50
CA THR A 34 4.59 50.19 4.16
C THR A 34 5.28 50.76 5.39
N ASP A 35 5.41 49.92 6.41
CA ASP A 35 6.26 50.17 7.57
C ASP A 35 7.76 50.10 7.18
N GLN A 36 8.67 50.44 8.09
CA GLN A 36 10.12 50.32 7.93
C GLN A 36 10.57 48.89 7.57
N LEU A 37 9.74 47.89 7.89
CA LEU A 37 9.94 46.47 7.56
C LEU A 37 9.28 46.04 6.23
N GLY A 38 8.71 46.97 5.45
CA GLY A 38 8.03 46.65 4.18
C GLY A 38 6.64 46.05 4.32
N ARG A 39 6.07 45.97 5.53
CA ARG A 39 4.73 45.42 5.77
C ARG A 39 3.65 46.43 5.42
N THR A 40 2.66 46.04 4.63
CA THR A 40 1.51 46.90 4.29
C THR A 40 0.59 47.11 5.49
N ALA A 41 -0.12 48.23 5.52
CA ALA A 41 -1.08 48.54 6.59
C ALA A 41 -2.17 47.46 6.78
N ILE A 42 -2.68 46.89 5.69
CA ILE A 42 -3.67 45.80 5.75
C ILE A 42 -3.08 44.52 6.35
N ARG A 43 -1.81 44.21 6.08
CA ARG A 43 -1.12 43.06 6.66
C ARG A 43 -1.05 43.19 8.19
N LEU A 44 -0.68 44.36 8.69
CA LEU A 44 -0.61 44.63 10.13
C LEU A 44 -1.98 44.52 10.82
N ALA A 45 -3.02 45.06 10.17
CA ALA A 45 -4.39 44.96 10.69
C ALA A 45 -4.87 43.50 10.76
N ILE A 46 -4.46 42.65 9.80
CA ILE A 46 -4.77 41.21 9.81
C ILE A 46 -3.95 40.47 10.87
N GLU A 47 -2.64 40.75 10.98
CA GLU A 47 -1.75 40.16 11.98
C GLU A 47 -2.25 40.39 13.42
N ASN A 48 -2.89 41.54 13.68
CA ASN A 48 -3.44 41.91 14.99
C ASN A 48 -4.96 41.66 15.13
N GLU A 49 -5.59 40.93 14.21
CA GLU A 49 -7.02 40.57 14.25
C GLU A 49 -8.04 41.74 14.26
N HIS A 50 -7.68 42.91 13.71
CA HIS A 50 -8.56 44.10 13.70
C HIS A 50 -9.63 44.05 12.60
N LEU A 51 -10.66 43.24 12.77
CA LEU A 51 -11.72 43.00 11.78
C LEU A 51 -12.32 44.29 11.19
N GLU A 52 -12.68 45.27 12.02
CA GLU A 52 -13.32 46.52 11.55
C GLU A 52 -12.41 47.31 10.62
N VAL A 53 -11.14 47.47 11.00
CA VAL A 53 -10.13 48.13 10.16
C VAL A 53 -9.92 47.35 8.87
N VAL A 54 -9.82 46.03 8.93
CA VAL A 54 -9.66 45.19 7.74
C VAL A 54 -10.85 45.34 6.79
N THR A 55 -12.09 45.32 7.29
CA THR A 55 -13.28 45.50 6.44
C THR A 55 -13.29 46.84 5.71
N LEU A 56 -12.81 47.90 6.37
CA LEU A 56 -12.70 49.22 5.79
C LEU A 56 -11.61 49.26 4.70
N LEU A 57 -10.44 48.68 4.98
CA LEU A 57 -9.32 48.62 4.01
C LEU A 57 -9.66 47.76 2.79
N LEU A 58 -10.35 46.63 2.97
CA LEU A 58 -10.78 45.73 1.89
C LEU A 58 -11.66 46.43 0.85
N ALA A 59 -12.48 47.40 1.25
CA ALA A 59 -13.31 48.17 0.33
C ALA A 59 -12.47 48.97 -0.67
N LEU A 60 -11.26 49.35 -0.30
CA LEU A 60 -10.38 50.23 -1.08
C LEU A 60 -9.25 49.48 -1.79
N CYS A 61 -8.89 48.27 -1.34
CA CYS A 61 -7.83 47.47 -1.95
C CYS A 61 -8.13 46.95 -3.37
N ASP A 62 -7.04 46.64 -4.08
CA ASP A 62 -7.03 45.90 -5.34
C ASP A 62 -7.32 44.41 -5.13
N GLY A 63 -7.72 43.73 -6.21
CA GLY A 63 -8.03 42.30 -6.19
C GLY A 63 -6.87 41.38 -5.80
N GLN A 64 -5.64 41.71 -6.18
CA GLN A 64 -4.44 40.92 -5.83
C GLN A 64 -4.15 40.99 -4.33
N LYS A 65 -4.15 42.19 -3.75
CA LYS A 65 -3.94 42.40 -2.31
C LYS A 65 -5.05 41.76 -1.47
N MET A 66 -6.28 41.73 -1.99
CA MET A 66 -7.38 41.00 -1.35
C MET A 66 -7.13 39.49 -1.31
N ARG A 67 -6.52 38.91 -2.37
CA ARG A 67 -6.09 37.50 -2.38
C ARG A 67 -4.97 37.26 -1.36
N GLU A 68 -3.97 38.15 -1.30
CA GLU A 68 -2.87 38.04 -0.33
C GLU A 68 -3.36 38.18 1.11
N ALA A 69 -4.25 39.14 1.38
CA ALA A 69 -4.92 39.32 2.66
C ALA A 69 -5.70 38.06 3.07
N LEU A 70 -6.42 37.44 2.12
CA LEU A 70 -7.11 36.18 2.36
C LEU A 70 -6.12 35.05 2.69
N LEU A 71 -5.03 34.89 1.92
CA LEU A 71 -4.02 33.86 2.20
C LEU A 71 -3.37 34.06 3.57
N LEU A 72 -3.09 35.30 3.95
CA LEU A 72 -2.55 35.64 5.27
C LEU A 72 -3.55 35.33 6.40
N ALA A 73 -4.82 35.71 6.24
CA ALA A 73 -5.86 35.39 7.22
C ALA A 73 -6.01 33.87 7.41
N ILE A 74 -5.87 33.09 6.33
CA ILE A 74 -5.90 31.62 6.37
C ILE A 74 -4.68 31.05 7.09
N TYR A 75 -3.49 31.58 6.78
CA TYR A 75 -2.24 31.18 7.44
C TYR A 75 -2.32 31.38 8.96
N LEU A 76 -2.78 32.55 9.40
CA LEU A 76 -2.94 32.86 10.81
C LEU A 76 -4.13 32.14 11.46
N GLY A 77 -5.16 31.80 10.67
CA GLY A 77 -6.36 31.09 11.13
C GLY A 77 -7.51 31.99 11.54
N HIS A 78 -7.55 33.24 11.09
CA HIS A 78 -8.59 34.21 11.42
C HIS A 78 -9.84 33.99 10.56
N VAL A 79 -10.77 33.19 11.08
CA VAL A 79 -11.97 32.76 10.35
C VAL A 79 -12.88 33.93 9.97
N GLN A 80 -13.09 34.89 10.89
CA GLN A 80 -13.95 36.06 10.65
C GLN A 80 -13.40 36.97 9.55
N ILE A 81 -12.08 37.20 9.55
CA ILE A 81 -11.42 38.00 8.52
C ILE A 81 -11.47 37.27 7.17
N ALA A 82 -11.20 35.97 7.14
CA ALA A 82 -11.32 35.17 5.94
C ALA A 82 -12.77 35.21 5.38
N GLU A 83 -13.77 35.12 6.25
CA GLU A 83 -15.18 35.24 5.85
C GLU A 83 -15.52 36.62 5.31
N ALA A 84 -15.02 37.70 5.93
CA ALA A 84 -15.19 39.07 5.45
C ALA A 84 -14.56 39.27 4.05
N CYS A 85 -13.35 38.74 3.84
CA CYS A 85 -12.69 38.73 2.53
C CYS A 85 -13.53 37.99 1.47
N LEU A 86 -14.03 36.79 1.78
CA LEU A 86 -14.82 35.97 0.85
C LEU A 86 -16.21 36.54 0.53
N ARG A 87 -16.85 37.22 1.49
CA ARG A 87 -18.16 37.86 1.28
C ARG A 87 -18.06 39.15 0.47
N HIS A 88 -16.89 39.77 0.39
CA HIS A 88 -16.71 41.07 -0.25
C HIS A 88 -17.09 41.01 -1.74
N PRO A 89 -17.91 41.94 -2.27
CA PRO A 89 -18.43 41.88 -3.64
C PRO A 89 -17.32 41.92 -4.70
N LYS A 90 -16.24 42.68 -4.46
CA LYS A 90 -15.08 42.69 -5.36
C LYS A 90 -14.46 41.30 -5.49
N PHE A 91 -14.38 40.53 -4.40
CA PHE A 91 -13.81 39.19 -4.43
C PHE A 91 -14.66 38.23 -5.25
N LYS A 92 -15.98 38.27 -5.07
CA LYS A 92 -16.92 37.46 -5.86
C LYS A 92 -16.80 37.73 -7.36
N VAL A 93 -16.79 39.00 -7.76
CA VAL A 93 -16.64 39.40 -9.17
C VAL A 93 -15.29 38.94 -9.74
N LEU A 94 -14.22 39.03 -8.95
CA LEU A 94 -12.91 38.54 -9.37
C LEU A 94 -12.91 37.01 -9.55
N ASN A 95 -13.56 36.27 -8.67
CA ASN A 95 -13.65 34.82 -8.76
C ASN A 95 -14.49 34.39 -9.96
N GLU A 96 -15.64 35.02 -10.19
CA GLU A 96 -16.52 34.77 -11.34
C GLU A 96 -15.80 35.06 -12.68
N LYS A 97 -15.01 36.15 -12.74
CA LYS A 97 -14.20 36.47 -13.94
C LYS A 97 -13.08 35.45 -14.20
N LYS A 98 -12.47 34.86 -13.16
CA LYS A 98 -11.47 33.79 -13.33
C LYS A 98 -12.11 32.56 -13.96
N VAL A 99 -13.24 32.11 -13.41
CA VAL A 99 -14.00 30.96 -13.91
C VAL A 99 -14.44 31.19 -15.36
N PHE A 100 -14.89 32.39 -15.72
CA PHE A 100 -15.36 32.70 -17.08
C PHE A 100 -14.24 32.78 -18.13
N THR A 101 -13.04 33.24 -17.75
CA THR A 101 -11.92 33.42 -18.69
C THR A 101 -11.13 32.15 -18.95
N GLY A 102 -11.40 31.06 -18.21
CA GLY A 102 -10.63 29.81 -18.28
C GLY A 102 -9.17 29.98 -17.83
N ASN A 103 -8.82 31.14 -17.27
CA ASN A 103 -7.48 31.49 -16.82
C ASN A 103 -7.32 31.09 -15.34
N ASP A 104 -7.70 29.85 -15.02
CA ASP A 104 -7.65 29.30 -13.66
C ASP A 104 -6.21 29.06 -13.18
N ASP A 105 -5.27 28.95 -14.13
CA ASP A 105 -3.89 28.64 -13.83
C ASP A 105 -3.11 29.87 -13.34
N SER A 106 -3.11 30.04 -12.02
CA SER A 106 -2.14 30.91 -11.33
C SER A 106 -0.67 30.48 -11.56
N PHE A 107 -0.45 29.36 -12.27
CA PHE A 107 0.85 28.88 -12.74
C PHE A 107 1.57 29.85 -13.69
N TRP A 108 0.87 30.71 -14.43
CA TRP A 108 1.52 31.65 -15.34
C TRP A 108 1.72 33.04 -14.73
N GLN A 109 1.18 33.28 -13.53
CA GLN A 109 1.34 34.55 -12.83
C GLN A 109 2.78 34.63 -12.29
N THR A 110 3.50 35.67 -12.68
CA THR A 110 4.71 36.09 -11.97
C THR A 110 4.29 36.75 -10.66
N PRO A 111 5.04 36.56 -9.55
CA PRO A 111 4.79 37.33 -8.34
C PRO A 111 4.80 38.82 -8.70
N SER A 112 3.73 39.53 -8.35
CA SER A 112 3.50 40.93 -8.76
C SER A 112 4.50 41.92 -8.14
N SER A 113 5.25 41.45 -7.14
CA SER A 113 6.25 42.16 -6.35
C SER A 113 7.26 41.14 -5.81
N ASP A 114 8.51 41.55 -5.62
CA ASP A 114 9.53 40.72 -4.94
C ASP A 114 9.11 40.29 -3.51
N ASP A 115 8.07 40.93 -2.94
CA ASP A 115 7.56 40.72 -1.58
C ASP A 115 6.44 39.65 -1.44
N ALA A 116 6.14 38.87 -2.48
CA ALA A 116 5.08 37.86 -2.41
C ALA A 116 5.42 36.74 -1.40
N GLN A 117 4.69 36.69 -0.28
CA GLN A 117 4.92 35.72 0.81
C GLN A 117 4.56 34.27 0.44
N PHE A 118 3.63 34.11 -0.50
CA PHE A 118 3.09 32.81 -0.88
C PHE A 118 3.42 32.51 -2.33
N ALA A 119 3.72 31.25 -2.61
CA ALA A 119 3.95 30.80 -3.97
C ALA A 119 2.68 31.01 -4.82
N PRO A 120 2.80 31.45 -6.08
CA PRO A 120 1.66 31.87 -6.90
C PRO A 120 0.68 30.74 -7.22
N ASP A 121 1.15 29.49 -7.21
CA ASP A 121 0.39 28.26 -7.42
C ASP A 121 -0.50 27.88 -6.22
N ILE A 122 -0.28 28.48 -5.04
CA ILE A 122 -1.09 28.20 -3.86
C ILE A 122 -2.45 28.91 -3.99
N THR A 123 -3.51 28.11 -4.00
CA THR A 123 -4.89 28.58 -3.88
C THR A 123 -5.28 28.72 -2.40
N PRO A 124 -6.26 29.59 -2.06
CA PRO A 124 -6.76 29.71 -0.69
C PRO A 124 -7.18 28.37 -0.08
N LEU A 125 -7.81 27.51 -0.88
CA LEU A 125 -8.25 26.18 -0.45
C LEU A 125 -7.09 25.23 -0.20
N ILE A 126 -6.04 25.24 -1.05
CA ILE A 126 -4.82 24.46 -0.81
C ILE A 126 -4.17 24.91 0.51
N LEU A 127 -4.02 26.22 0.73
CA LEU A 127 -3.40 26.75 1.95
C LEU A 127 -4.21 26.38 3.20
N ALA A 128 -5.53 26.59 3.18
CA ALA A 128 -6.41 26.25 4.30
C ALA A 128 -6.35 24.76 4.65
N SER A 129 -6.25 23.92 3.61
CA SER A 129 -6.11 22.46 3.74
C SER A 129 -4.75 22.08 4.34
N GLN A 130 -3.65 22.70 3.90
CA GLN A 130 -2.30 22.44 4.43
C GLN A 130 -2.20 22.72 5.94
N TYR A 131 -2.87 23.76 6.43
CA TYR A 131 -2.94 24.09 7.86
C TYR A 131 -4.09 23.40 8.60
N ASN A 132 -4.83 22.49 7.95
CA ASN A 132 -6.00 21.79 8.51
C ASN A 132 -7.03 22.73 9.18
N ARG A 133 -7.28 23.91 8.59
CA ARG A 133 -8.26 24.88 9.10
C ARG A 133 -9.67 24.49 8.67
N THR A 134 -10.30 23.57 9.38
CA THR A 134 -11.60 22.95 9.04
C THR A 134 -12.71 23.95 8.74
N GLU A 135 -12.86 25.01 9.54
CA GLU A 135 -13.92 26.02 9.36
C GLU A 135 -13.74 26.81 8.06
N ILE A 136 -12.50 27.23 7.77
CA ILE A 136 -12.17 27.95 6.53
C ILE A 136 -12.32 27.03 5.32
N VAL A 137 -11.85 25.78 5.41
CA VAL A 137 -12.05 24.77 4.36
C VAL A 137 -13.53 24.59 4.09
N GLN A 138 -14.38 24.52 5.12
CA GLN A 138 -15.82 24.43 4.96
C GLN A 138 -16.42 25.68 4.27
N LEU A 139 -15.98 26.88 4.64
CA LEU A 139 -16.41 28.14 3.99
C LEU A 139 -16.07 28.15 2.50
N LEU A 140 -14.84 27.76 2.14
CA LEU A 140 -14.36 27.70 0.75
C LEU A 140 -15.09 26.61 -0.05
N LEU A 141 -15.28 25.42 0.53
CA LEU A 141 -16.02 24.33 -0.12
C LEU A 141 -17.49 24.69 -0.36
N ARG A 142 -18.13 25.44 0.57
CA ARG A 142 -19.49 25.99 0.37
C ARG A 142 -19.53 27.08 -0.70
N GLY A 143 -18.43 27.81 -0.89
CA GLY A 143 -18.24 28.76 -1.98
C GLY A 143 -18.13 28.11 -3.36
N GLY A 144 -18.00 26.78 -3.44
CA GLY A 144 -17.87 26.02 -4.69
C GLY A 144 -16.43 25.69 -5.06
N ASP A 145 -15.44 26.15 -4.31
CA ASP A 145 -14.04 25.89 -4.59
C ASP A 145 -13.73 24.40 -4.39
N ARG A 146 -12.94 23.80 -5.30
CA ARG A 146 -12.46 22.41 -5.20
C ARG A 146 -11.00 22.33 -5.64
N ILE A 147 -10.24 21.45 -5.00
CA ILE A 147 -8.86 21.18 -5.42
C ILE A 147 -8.92 20.21 -6.60
N THR A 148 -8.38 20.63 -7.74
CA THR A 148 -8.27 19.77 -8.93
C THR A 148 -7.18 18.73 -8.71
N LYS A 149 -7.48 17.47 -9.04
CA LYS A 149 -6.49 16.40 -8.96
C LYS A 149 -5.44 16.60 -10.08
N PRO A 150 -4.13 16.59 -9.76
CA PRO A 150 -3.09 16.67 -10.77
C PRO A 150 -3.19 15.52 -11.78
N HIS A 151 -2.77 15.77 -13.02
CA HIS A 151 -2.64 14.72 -14.03
C HIS A 151 -1.54 13.71 -13.63
N ASP A 152 -1.58 12.50 -14.20
CA ASP A 152 -0.52 11.51 -14.02
C ASP A 152 0.83 12.09 -14.46
N TYR A 153 1.90 11.61 -13.81
CA TYR A 153 3.26 12.08 -14.01
C TYR A 153 3.70 12.04 -15.48
N HIS A 154 3.27 11.02 -16.23
CA HIS A 154 3.62 10.83 -17.64
C HIS A 154 2.53 11.33 -18.61
N CYS A 155 1.66 12.23 -18.16
CA CYS A 155 0.65 12.83 -19.02
C CYS A 155 1.28 13.58 -20.19
N LYS A 156 0.75 13.37 -21.40
CA LYS A 156 1.24 13.98 -22.65
C LYS A 156 0.31 15.09 -23.18
N CYS A 157 -0.56 15.64 -22.33
CA CYS A 157 -1.42 16.74 -22.77
C CYS A 157 -0.60 18.01 -23.00
N GLN A 158 -1.11 18.87 -23.89
CA GLN A 158 -0.42 20.11 -24.26
C GLN A 158 -0.18 21.02 -23.04
N GLU A 159 -1.12 21.08 -22.09
CA GLU A 159 -1.00 21.89 -20.88
C GLU A 159 0.16 21.45 -19.99
N CYS A 160 0.27 20.15 -19.69
CA CYS A 160 1.37 19.61 -18.89
C CYS A 160 2.71 19.79 -19.59
N HIS A 161 2.76 19.58 -20.91
CA HIS A 161 3.98 19.80 -21.69
C HIS A 161 4.41 21.27 -21.64
N ASN A 162 3.49 22.21 -21.88
CA ASN A 162 3.77 23.64 -21.82
C ASN A 162 4.24 24.07 -20.43
N LYS A 163 3.59 23.61 -19.35
CA LYS A 163 4.00 23.92 -17.97
C LYS A 163 5.40 23.38 -17.65
N PHE A 164 5.71 22.17 -18.12
CA PHE A 164 7.00 21.53 -17.91
C PHE A 164 8.13 22.25 -18.67
N GLU A 165 7.91 22.59 -19.95
CA GLU A 165 8.88 23.33 -20.77
C GLU A 165 9.12 24.74 -20.26
N PHE A 166 8.08 25.39 -19.71
CA PHE A 166 8.23 26.71 -19.12
C PHE A 166 9.04 26.68 -17.81
N ASP A 167 8.62 25.86 -16.85
CA ASP A 167 9.32 25.70 -15.57
C ASP A 167 9.00 24.34 -14.93
N SER A 168 9.93 23.41 -15.11
CA SER A 168 9.84 22.06 -14.54
C SER A 168 9.79 22.03 -13.01
N LEU A 169 10.49 22.94 -12.32
CA LEU A 169 10.55 22.98 -10.85
C LEU A 169 9.21 23.49 -10.30
N ARG A 170 8.72 24.61 -10.84
CA ARG A 170 7.41 25.15 -10.45
C ARG A 170 6.28 24.17 -10.77
N HIS A 171 6.39 23.43 -11.88
CA HIS A 171 5.41 22.39 -12.21
C HIS A 171 5.38 21.27 -11.16
N ALA A 172 6.55 20.81 -10.74
CA ALA A 172 6.67 19.81 -9.69
C ALA A 172 6.18 20.32 -8.32
N GLN A 173 6.53 21.57 -7.94
CA GLN A 173 6.06 22.20 -6.71
C GLN A 173 4.54 22.39 -6.68
N SER A 174 3.95 22.84 -7.78
CA SER A 174 2.50 23.00 -7.92
C SER A 174 1.76 21.67 -7.76
N ARG A 175 2.29 20.60 -8.35
CA ARG A 175 1.77 19.24 -8.17
C ARG A 175 1.84 18.79 -6.72
N LEU A 176 3.00 18.97 -6.07
CA LEU A 176 3.18 18.64 -4.66
C LEU A 176 2.23 19.43 -3.76
N ASN A 177 2.06 20.73 -4.00
CA ASN A 177 1.16 21.58 -3.23
C ASN A 177 -0.31 21.17 -3.40
N ALA A 178 -0.74 20.78 -4.60
CA ALA A 178 -2.06 20.21 -4.81
C ALA A 178 -2.24 18.90 -4.01
N TYR A 179 -1.25 18.00 -4.03
CA TYR A 179 -1.31 16.77 -3.23
C TYR A 179 -1.29 17.03 -1.72
N ARG A 180 -0.55 18.03 -1.23
CA ARG A 180 -0.60 18.45 0.18
C ARG A 180 -2.00 18.91 0.59
N GLY A 181 -2.70 19.63 -0.30
CA GLY A 181 -4.09 20.02 -0.07
C GLY A 181 -5.04 18.83 -0.04
N LEU A 182 -4.94 17.95 -1.05
CA LEU A 182 -5.78 16.74 -1.18
C LEU A 182 -5.58 15.75 -0.04
N ALA A 183 -4.35 15.61 0.45
CA ALA A 183 -4.00 14.67 1.51
C ALA A 183 -4.36 15.16 2.93
N SER A 184 -4.85 16.40 3.07
CA SER A 184 -5.19 16.95 4.37
C SER A 184 -6.42 16.29 4.99
N GLU A 185 -6.38 16.11 6.31
CA GLU A 185 -7.45 15.47 7.08
C GLU A 185 -8.76 16.27 6.98
N SER A 186 -8.65 17.60 7.04
CA SER A 186 -9.81 18.50 6.95
C SER A 186 -10.50 18.45 5.58
N TYR A 187 -9.73 18.38 4.50
CA TYR A 187 -10.28 18.36 3.15
C TYR A 187 -10.97 17.04 2.87
N ILE A 188 -10.31 15.91 3.16
CA ILE A 188 -10.87 14.57 2.92
C ILE A 188 -12.15 14.38 3.74
N SER A 189 -12.17 14.82 5.00
CA SER A 189 -13.37 14.70 5.86
C SER A 189 -14.59 15.45 5.33
N LEU A 190 -14.39 16.59 4.66
CA LEU A 190 -15.47 17.48 4.20
C LEU A 190 -15.83 17.29 2.72
N ALA A 191 -14.88 16.86 1.90
CA ALA A 191 -15.04 16.76 0.44
C ALA A 191 -15.36 15.33 -0.03
N SER A 192 -14.86 14.29 0.65
CA SER A 192 -15.03 12.90 0.21
C SER A 192 -16.27 12.25 0.81
N ILE A 193 -16.92 11.38 0.04
CA ILE A 193 -18.07 10.57 0.50
C ILE A 193 -17.56 9.38 1.32
N ASP A 194 -16.48 8.73 0.88
CA ASP A 194 -15.82 7.62 1.57
C ASP A 194 -14.38 7.99 1.93
N PRO A 195 -14.15 8.65 3.09
CA PRO A 195 -12.83 9.18 3.44
C PRO A 195 -11.77 8.10 3.61
N ILE A 196 -12.14 6.88 4.03
CA ILE A 196 -11.19 5.76 4.19
C ILE A 196 -10.78 5.23 2.82
N LEU A 197 -11.71 5.09 1.87
CA LEU A 197 -11.35 4.71 0.50
C LEU A 197 -10.43 5.74 -0.13
N THR A 198 -10.81 7.02 -0.08
CA THR A 198 -10.03 8.10 -0.68
C THR A 198 -8.63 8.15 -0.06
N ALA A 199 -8.49 7.98 1.25
CA ALA A 199 -7.20 7.95 1.92
C ALA A 199 -6.31 6.79 1.44
N PHE A 200 -6.88 5.60 1.25
CA PHE A 200 -6.13 4.44 0.74
C PHE A 200 -5.70 4.60 -0.72
N GLU A 201 -6.61 5.03 -1.60
CA GLU A 201 -6.30 5.24 -3.02
C GLU A 201 -5.26 6.33 -3.22
N LEU A 202 -5.43 7.47 -2.53
CA LEU A 202 -4.50 8.59 -2.59
C LEU A 202 -3.15 8.22 -1.95
N GLY A 203 -3.15 7.51 -0.82
CA GLY A 203 -1.92 7.03 -0.17
C GLY A 203 -1.12 6.10 -1.08
N HIS A 204 -1.79 5.15 -1.74
CA HIS A 204 -1.16 4.25 -2.71
C HIS A 204 -0.59 5.01 -3.92
N GLU A 205 -1.34 5.98 -4.45
CA GLU A 205 -0.89 6.83 -5.55
C GLU A 205 0.35 7.66 -5.18
N LEU A 206 0.37 8.26 -3.99
CA LEU A 206 1.51 9.04 -3.49
C LEU A 206 2.76 8.17 -3.30
N ARG A 207 2.60 6.94 -2.77
CA ARG A 207 3.73 5.98 -2.69
C ARG A 207 4.26 5.64 -4.07
N HIS A 208 3.39 5.43 -5.06
CA HIS A 208 3.81 5.18 -6.44
C HIS A 208 4.51 6.40 -7.07
N LEU A 209 3.98 7.61 -6.86
CA LEU A 209 4.59 8.86 -7.31
C LEU A 209 5.97 9.10 -6.67
N SER A 210 6.17 8.71 -5.41
CA SER A 210 7.46 8.80 -4.74
C SER A 210 8.57 7.98 -5.42
N GLY A 211 8.19 6.91 -6.14
CA GLY A 211 9.11 6.11 -6.96
C GLY A 211 9.47 6.78 -8.29
N LYS A 212 8.58 7.63 -8.84
CA LYS A 212 8.78 8.39 -10.07
C LYS A 212 9.53 9.70 -9.81
N GLU A 213 9.08 10.50 -8.84
CA GLU A 213 9.67 11.79 -8.47
C GLU A 213 10.73 11.64 -7.38
N LYS A 214 12.00 11.59 -7.79
CA LYS A 214 13.13 11.39 -6.86
C LYS A 214 13.36 12.58 -5.91
N TYR A 215 13.19 13.82 -6.39
CA TYR A 215 13.52 15.02 -5.60
C TYR A 215 12.59 15.24 -4.40
N PHE A 216 11.29 14.97 -4.56
CA PHE A 216 10.28 15.14 -3.51
C PHE A 216 9.82 13.80 -2.92
N LYS A 217 10.59 12.73 -3.10
CA LYS A 217 10.24 11.38 -2.65
C LYS A 217 9.78 11.34 -1.19
N ASN A 218 10.54 11.97 -0.30
CA ASN A 218 10.24 11.97 1.14
C ASN A 218 8.95 12.72 1.46
N GLU A 219 8.66 13.82 0.75
CA GLU A 219 7.43 14.59 0.94
C GLU A 219 6.19 13.74 0.57
N TYR A 220 6.24 13.02 -0.55
CA TYR A 220 5.15 12.13 -0.95
C TYR A 220 4.95 10.97 0.03
N ILE A 221 6.03 10.38 0.54
CA ILE A 221 5.94 9.32 1.56
C ILE A 221 5.33 9.87 2.84
N ASN A 222 5.77 11.04 3.30
CA ASN A 222 5.21 11.69 4.49
C ASN A 222 3.71 11.96 4.33
N LEU A 223 3.25 12.42 3.16
CA LEU A 223 1.83 12.62 2.88
C LEU A 223 1.05 11.29 2.88
N ALA A 224 1.61 10.24 2.30
CA ALA A 224 0.99 8.92 2.34
C ALA A 224 0.88 8.38 3.77
N ASP A 225 1.90 8.59 4.60
CA ASP A 225 1.89 8.16 6.01
C ASP A 225 0.88 8.97 6.85
N GLN A 226 0.70 10.27 6.55
CA GLN A 226 -0.36 11.09 7.14
C GLN A 226 -1.75 10.53 6.82
N LEU A 227 -1.98 10.09 5.57
CA LEU A 227 -3.26 9.47 5.16
C LEU A 227 -3.51 8.15 5.88
N SER A 228 -2.47 7.31 6.01
CA SER A 228 -2.56 6.07 6.78
C SER A 228 -2.91 6.34 8.24
N ALA A 229 -2.27 7.34 8.87
CA ALA A 229 -2.57 7.74 10.23
C ALA A 229 -4.00 8.30 10.36
N TYR A 230 -4.47 9.08 9.38
CA TYR A 230 -5.84 9.58 9.33
C TYR A 230 -6.88 8.45 9.26
N ALA A 231 -6.67 7.45 8.40
CA ALA A 231 -7.56 6.29 8.33
C ALA A 231 -7.63 5.53 9.66
N VAL A 232 -6.51 5.40 10.37
CA VAL A 232 -6.46 4.83 11.72
C VAL A 232 -7.21 5.69 12.74
N LYS A 233 -7.04 7.01 12.70
CA LYS A 233 -7.79 7.94 13.58
C LYS A 233 -9.30 7.81 13.40
N LEU A 234 -9.79 7.56 12.18
CA LEU A 234 -11.21 7.30 11.94
C LEU A 234 -11.64 5.95 12.52
N LEU A 235 -10.81 4.91 12.36
CA LEU A 235 -11.07 3.58 12.91
C LEU A 235 -11.09 3.58 14.45
N ASP A 236 -10.30 4.44 15.10
CA ASP A 236 -10.34 4.66 16.56
C ASP A 236 -11.68 5.20 17.06
N LYS A 237 -12.49 5.82 16.18
CA LYS A 237 -13.81 6.36 16.56
C LYS A 237 -14.92 5.32 16.52
N VAL A 238 -14.66 4.13 15.98
CA VAL A 238 -15.63 3.04 15.93
C VAL A 238 -15.91 2.52 17.34
N ARG A 239 -17.19 2.52 17.74
CA ARG A 239 -17.60 2.17 19.11
C ARG A 239 -18.18 0.77 19.26
N GLY A 240 -18.57 0.14 18.15
CA GLY A 240 -19.24 -1.16 18.21
C GLY A 240 -18.97 -2.05 17.00
N HIS A 241 -19.29 -3.34 17.15
CA HIS A 241 -19.07 -4.35 16.10
C HIS A 241 -19.85 -4.08 14.81
N LYS A 242 -21.05 -3.49 14.89
CA LYS A 242 -21.84 -3.15 13.70
C LYS A 242 -21.14 -2.10 12.84
N GLU A 243 -20.67 -1.02 13.47
CA GLU A 243 -19.89 0.04 12.80
C GLU A 243 -18.60 -0.53 12.22
N LEU A 244 -17.89 -1.37 13.00
CA LEU A 244 -16.67 -2.03 12.55
C LEU A 244 -16.91 -2.92 11.33
N ASP A 245 -17.97 -3.72 11.34
CA ASP A 245 -18.33 -4.61 10.23
C ASP A 245 -18.73 -3.81 8.98
N CYS A 246 -19.38 -2.66 9.13
CA CYS A 246 -19.65 -1.75 8.02
C CYS A 246 -18.36 -1.17 7.43
N VAL A 247 -17.44 -0.67 8.27
CA VAL A 247 -16.16 -0.11 7.83
C VAL A 247 -15.30 -1.16 7.13
N LEU A 248 -15.12 -2.33 7.76
CA LEU A 248 -14.28 -3.40 7.21
C LEU A 248 -14.93 -4.14 6.03
N GLY A 249 -16.26 -4.08 5.92
CA GLY A 249 -17.02 -4.79 4.92
C GLY A 249 -17.33 -4.00 3.65
N LYS A 250 -17.23 -2.67 3.65
CA LYS A 250 -17.64 -1.85 2.50
C LYS A 250 -16.79 -2.11 1.25
N THR A 251 -17.46 -2.21 0.10
CA THR A 251 -16.89 -2.52 -1.22
C THR A 251 -17.56 -1.75 -2.35
N GLY A 252 -16.90 -1.71 -3.50
CA GLY A 252 -17.42 -1.07 -4.71
C GLY A 252 -17.10 0.42 -4.75
N LYS A 253 -17.85 1.13 -5.58
CA LYS A 253 -17.72 2.59 -5.73
C LYS A 253 -18.20 3.29 -4.45
N GLU A 254 -17.73 4.52 -4.25
CA GLU A 254 -18.07 5.34 -3.07
C GLU A 254 -19.58 5.43 -2.78
N THR A 255 -20.40 5.47 -3.84
CA THR A 255 -21.85 5.61 -3.82
C THR A 255 -22.62 4.29 -3.69
N GLU A 256 -21.96 3.14 -3.77
CA GLU A 256 -22.61 1.83 -3.71
C GLU A 256 -22.57 1.27 -2.27
N GLU A 257 -23.73 0.85 -1.75
CA GLU A 257 -23.84 0.21 -0.43
C GLU A 257 -23.68 -1.31 -0.52
N LYS A 258 -22.49 -1.76 -0.97
CA LYS A 258 -22.17 -3.20 -1.06
C LYS A 258 -21.23 -3.60 0.07
N TYR A 259 -21.60 -4.63 0.82
CA TYR A 259 -20.81 -5.13 1.95
C TYR A 259 -20.45 -6.60 1.76
N VAL A 260 -19.15 -6.88 1.77
CA VAL A 260 -18.57 -8.23 1.72
C VAL A 260 -17.63 -8.38 2.91
N LEU A 261 -17.66 -9.54 3.57
CA LEU A 261 -16.86 -9.80 4.77
C LEU A 261 -15.38 -9.45 4.54
N LEU A 262 -14.84 -8.54 5.36
CA LEU A 262 -13.43 -8.10 5.39
C LEU A 262 -12.91 -7.52 4.06
N ALA A 263 -13.76 -7.12 3.12
CA ALA A 263 -13.27 -6.73 1.81
C ALA A 263 -12.52 -5.38 1.81
N ARG A 264 -12.88 -4.43 2.70
CA ARG A 264 -12.08 -3.22 2.93
C ARG A 264 -10.73 -3.55 3.57
N LEU A 265 -10.71 -4.53 4.49
CA LEU A 265 -9.48 -4.99 5.11
C LEU A 265 -8.55 -5.66 4.09
N TYR A 266 -9.12 -6.45 3.17
CA TYR A 266 -8.36 -7.02 2.05
C TYR A 266 -7.78 -5.93 1.13
N LEU A 267 -8.56 -4.88 0.84
CA LEU A 267 -8.07 -3.71 0.11
C LEU A 267 -6.92 -3.01 0.84
N ALA A 268 -7.02 -2.87 2.16
CA ALA A 268 -5.94 -2.30 2.99
C ALA A 268 -4.65 -3.12 2.90
N ILE A 269 -4.75 -4.46 2.87
CA ILE A 269 -3.59 -5.34 2.66
C ILE A 269 -3.00 -5.13 1.25
N LYS A 270 -3.84 -5.03 0.22
CA LYS A 270 -3.42 -4.78 -1.16
C LYS A 270 -2.66 -3.46 -1.32
N TYR A 271 -3.07 -2.42 -0.58
CA TYR A 271 -2.39 -1.12 -0.58
C TYR A 271 -1.28 -0.99 0.46
N GLU A 272 -0.93 -2.08 1.15
CA GLU A 272 0.11 -2.14 2.18
C GLU A 272 -0.12 -1.19 3.37
N GLU A 273 -1.38 -0.98 3.74
CA GLU A 273 -1.81 -0.15 4.88
C GLU A 273 -1.61 -0.86 6.22
N LYS A 274 -0.35 -1.10 6.57
CA LYS A 274 0.09 -1.79 7.79
C LYS A 274 -0.55 -1.26 9.09
N PRO A 275 -0.56 0.06 9.38
CA PRO A 275 -1.08 0.55 10.66
C PRO A 275 -2.59 0.36 10.78
N PHE A 276 -3.34 0.42 9.67
CA PHE A 276 -4.77 0.15 9.65
C PHE A 276 -5.08 -1.33 9.93
N VAL A 277 -4.34 -2.24 9.30
CA VAL A 277 -4.52 -3.69 9.50
C VAL A 277 -4.09 -4.10 10.92
N ALA A 278 -3.00 -3.53 11.43
CA ALA A 278 -2.48 -3.81 12.77
C ALA A 278 -3.33 -3.24 13.92
N HIS A 279 -4.35 -2.44 13.60
CA HIS A 279 -5.23 -1.83 14.59
C HIS A 279 -5.91 -2.86 15.49
N SER A 280 -6.04 -2.55 16.79
CA SER A 280 -6.59 -3.47 17.80
C SER A 280 -8.01 -3.95 17.46
N ASN A 281 -8.87 -3.09 16.92
CA ASN A 281 -10.24 -3.46 16.53
C ASN A 281 -10.23 -4.44 15.35
N CYS A 282 -9.39 -4.18 14.33
CA CYS A 282 -9.18 -5.09 13.20
C CYS A 282 -8.67 -6.45 13.68
N GLN A 283 -7.64 -6.45 14.53
CA GLN A 283 -7.04 -7.67 15.08
C GLN A 283 -8.03 -8.45 15.94
N GLN A 284 -8.83 -7.79 16.77
CA GLN A 284 -9.87 -8.45 17.55
C GLN A 284 -10.89 -9.15 16.64
N LYS A 285 -11.33 -8.49 15.55
CA LYS A 285 -12.26 -9.09 14.58
C LYS A 285 -11.63 -10.29 13.86
N LEU A 286 -10.36 -10.20 13.48
CA LEU A 286 -9.62 -11.31 12.86
C LEU A 286 -9.48 -12.49 13.82
N VAL A 287 -9.16 -12.25 15.09
CA VAL A 287 -9.07 -13.26 16.15
C VAL A 287 -10.43 -13.93 16.40
N GLU A 288 -11.52 -13.16 16.35
CA GLU A 288 -12.89 -13.68 16.42
C GLU A 288 -13.20 -14.63 15.27
N ILE A 289 -12.88 -14.24 14.03
CA ILE A 289 -13.08 -15.06 12.84
C ILE A 289 -12.18 -16.30 12.86
N TRP A 290 -10.94 -16.15 13.30
CA TRP A 290 -9.95 -17.23 13.37
C TRP A 290 -10.33 -18.32 14.38
N HIS A 291 -10.77 -17.91 15.58
CA HIS A 291 -11.07 -18.84 16.68
C HIS A 291 -12.55 -19.22 16.84
N SER A 292 -13.48 -18.59 16.08
CA SER A 292 -14.95 -18.80 16.08
C SER A 292 -15.47 -19.83 17.10
N ASP A 293 -15.58 -21.12 16.73
CA ASP A 293 -16.17 -22.16 17.58
C ASP A 293 -15.15 -22.92 18.45
N ILE A 294 -13.85 -22.65 18.28
CA ILE A 294 -12.74 -23.40 18.91
C ILE A 294 -12.16 -22.67 20.12
N ARG A 295 -12.63 -21.44 20.42
CA ARG A 295 -12.12 -20.62 21.52
C ARG A 295 -12.05 -21.37 22.87
N ASN A 296 -12.97 -22.30 23.12
CA ASN A 296 -12.96 -23.11 24.34
C ASN A 296 -11.85 -24.16 24.39
N ILE A 297 -11.40 -24.69 23.26
CA ILE A 297 -10.30 -25.67 23.19
C ILE A 297 -8.98 -24.99 23.58
N PHE A 298 -8.76 -23.75 23.14
CA PHE A 298 -7.55 -23.00 23.47
C PHE A 298 -7.50 -22.48 24.92
N LYS A 299 -8.60 -22.59 25.67
CA LYS A 299 -8.62 -22.32 27.12
C LYS A 299 -8.19 -23.55 27.95
N LEU A 300 -8.00 -24.71 27.33
CA LEU A 300 -7.58 -25.92 28.02
C LEU A 300 -6.10 -25.84 28.44
N ASN A 301 -5.73 -26.65 29.43
CA ASN A 301 -4.35 -26.78 29.88
C ASN A 301 -3.43 -27.13 28.69
N PRO A 302 -2.19 -26.61 28.65
CA PRO A 302 -1.29 -26.81 27.52
C PRO A 302 -1.01 -28.29 27.22
N LEU A 303 -0.97 -29.15 28.25
CA LEU A 303 -0.83 -30.60 28.09
C LEU A 303 -2.05 -31.23 27.41
N CYS A 304 -3.27 -30.83 27.79
CA CYS A 304 -4.49 -31.30 27.13
C CYS A 304 -4.53 -30.84 25.67
N THR A 305 -4.14 -29.59 25.40
CA THR A 305 -4.04 -29.05 24.04
C THR A 305 -3.02 -29.82 23.20
N LEU A 306 -1.85 -30.16 23.76
CA LEU A 306 -0.84 -30.98 23.11
C LEU A 306 -1.37 -32.38 22.77
N LEU A 307 -2.05 -33.04 23.72
CA LEU A 307 -2.64 -34.36 23.50
C LEU A 307 -3.72 -34.32 22.41
N LEU A 308 -4.55 -33.26 22.37
CA LEU A 308 -5.55 -33.06 21.33
C LEU A 308 -4.90 -32.83 19.96
N LEU A 309 -3.80 -32.08 19.88
CA LEU A 309 -3.04 -31.88 18.64
C LEU A 309 -2.41 -33.20 18.15
N LEU A 310 -1.84 -34.00 19.05
CA LEU A 310 -1.29 -35.32 18.71
C LEU A 310 -2.39 -36.27 18.21
N ALA A 311 -3.55 -36.29 18.88
CA ALA A 311 -4.70 -37.06 18.41
C ALA A 311 -5.16 -36.58 17.03
N TYR A 312 -5.13 -35.26 16.78
CA TYR A 312 -5.54 -34.68 15.51
C TYR A 312 -4.66 -35.13 14.33
N VAL A 313 -3.36 -35.41 14.54
CA VAL A 313 -2.47 -35.97 13.49
C VAL A 313 -3.03 -37.28 12.92
N PHE A 314 -3.53 -38.17 13.78
CA PHE A 314 -4.10 -39.46 13.36
C PHE A 314 -5.51 -39.32 12.80
N ILE A 315 -6.29 -38.34 13.29
CA ILE A 315 -7.67 -38.10 12.85
C ILE A 315 -7.71 -37.41 11.48
N LEU A 316 -6.76 -36.52 11.18
CA LEU A 316 -6.70 -35.71 9.97
C LEU A 316 -6.84 -36.50 8.66
N PRO A 317 -6.08 -37.59 8.38
CA PRO A 317 -6.20 -38.32 7.12
C PRO A 317 -7.61 -38.92 6.93
N PHE A 318 -8.20 -39.46 8.00
CA PHE A 318 -9.58 -39.96 7.97
C PHE A 318 -10.60 -38.83 7.78
N ALA A 319 -10.40 -37.69 8.46
CA ALA A 319 -11.25 -36.51 8.33
C ALA A 319 -11.25 -35.95 6.90
N CYS A 320 -10.11 -35.92 6.21
CA CYS A 320 -10.00 -35.50 4.82
C CYS A 320 -10.72 -36.45 3.86
N ILE A 321 -10.59 -37.77 4.05
CA ILE A 321 -11.31 -38.77 3.24
C ILE A 321 -12.82 -38.61 3.42
N VAL A 322 -13.29 -38.48 4.65
CA VAL A 322 -14.71 -38.23 4.96
C VAL A 322 -15.16 -36.90 4.34
N TYR A 323 -14.34 -35.85 4.38
CA TYR A 323 -14.67 -34.56 3.76
C TYR A 323 -14.87 -34.68 2.24
N ILE A 324 -14.01 -35.42 1.54
CA ILE A 324 -14.10 -35.64 0.09
C ILE A 324 -15.33 -36.50 -0.26
N LEU A 325 -15.56 -37.59 0.47
CA LEU A 325 -16.67 -38.52 0.19
C LEU A 325 -18.04 -37.94 0.53
N THR A 326 -18.12 -37.11 1.58
CA THR A 326 -19.41 -36.63 2.12
C THR A 326 -19.78 -35.22 1.70
N SER A 327 -19.07 -34.62 0.73
CA SER A 327 -19.30 -33.23 0.28
C SER A 327 -20.76 -32.95 -0.16
N TRP A 328 -21.52 -34.00 -0.48
CA TRP A 328 -22.91 -33.95 -0.95
C TRP A 328 -23.95 -34.28 0.14
N SER A 329 -23.53 -34.70 1.33
CA SER A 329 -24.43 -35.18 2.38
C SER A 329 -24.76 -34.08 3.39
N GLU A 330 -26.06 -33.84 3.63
CA GLU A 330 -26.53 -32.89 4.64
C GLU A 330 -26.18 -33.32 6.08
N ARG A 331 -25.99 -34.61 6.33
CA ARG A 331 -25.73 -35.16 7.68
C ARG A 331 -24.36 -34.77 8.24
N THR A 332 -23.38 -34.46 7.39
CA THR A 332 -22.01 -34.08 7.81
C THR A 332 -21.75 -32.57 7.78
N ILE A 333 -22.79 -31.74 7.59
CA ILE A 333 -22.61 -30.29 7.39
C ILE A 333 -21.94 -29.58 8.58
N LYS A 334 -22.23 -30.01 9.83
CA LYS A 334 -21.58 -29.45 11.02
C LYS A 334 -20.08 -29.77 11.06
N PHE A 335 -19.73 -31.02 10.73
CA PHE A 335 -18.34 -31.47 10.64
C PHE A 335 -17.57 -30.76 9.50
N GLN A 336 -18.21 -30.57 8.35
CA GLN A 336 -17.62 -29.80 7.25
C GLN A 336 -17.42 -28.33 7.61
N LYS A 337 -18.37 -27.70 8.31
CA LYS A 337 -18.21 -26.32 8.81
C LYS A 337 -17.01 -26.21 9.75
N PHE A 338 -16.81 -27.19 10.64
CA PHE A 338 -15.65 -27.26 11.52
C PHE A 338 -14.34 -27.35 10.74
N LEU A 339 -14.21 -28.27 9.77
CA LEU A 339 -13.00 -28.37 8.93
C LEU A 339 -12.77 -27.14 8.03
N LYS A 340 -13.83 -26.39 7.72
CA LYS A 340 -13.74 -25.16 6.91
C LYS A 340 -13.17 -23.97 7.69
N GLN A 341 -13.08 -24.05 9.02
CA GLN A 341 -12.55 -22.96 9.84
C GLN A 341 -11.07 -22.66 9.54
N PRO A 342 -10.66 -21.38 9.54
CA PRO A 342 -9.29 -20.99 9.17
C PRO A 342 -8.21 -21.66 10.03
N CYS A 343 -8.41 -21.68 11.36
CA CYS A 343 -7.45 -22.25 12.29
C CYS A 343 -7.24 -23.76 12.08
N ILE A 344 -8.31 -24.52 11.83
CA ILE A 344 -8.23 -25.97 11.58
C ILE A 344 -7.52 -26.25 10.26
N LYS A 345 -7.82 -25.48 9.20
CA LYS A 345 -7.10 -25.58 7.94
C LYS A 345 -5.61 -25.33 8.12
N PHE A 346 -5.25 -24.27 8.84
CA PHE A 346 -3.85 -23.94 9.12
C PHE A 346 -3.14 -25.08 9.84
N ILE A 347 -3.70 -25.57 10.95
CA ILE A 347 -3.15 -26.71 11.70
C ILE A 347 -3.02 -27.94 10.80
N GLY A 348 -4.03 -28.23 9.97
CA GLY A 348 -3.99 -29.34 9.02
C GLY A 348 -2.86 -29.22 7.99
N HIS A 349 -2.67 -28.03 7.41
CA HIS A 349 -1.55 -27.76 6.48
C HIS A 349 -0.20 -27.89 7.18
N THR A 350 -0.05 -27.34 8.40
CA THR A 350 1.19 -27.45 9.17
C THR A 350 1.53 -28.89 9.53
N ILE A 351 0.55 -29.69 9.94
CA ILE A 351 0.75 -31.12 10.24
C ILE A 351 1.13 -31.88 8.98
N SER A 352 0.44 -31.63 7.86
CA SER A 352 0.73 -32.26 6.57
C SER A 352 2.17 -31.98 6.12
N PHE A 353 2.61 -30.73 6.22
CA PHE A 353 3.99 -30.33 5.91
C PHE A 353 5.02 -30.94 6.89
N GLY A 354 4.67 -31.03 8.18
CA GLY A 354 5.50 -31.74 9.17
C GLY A 354 5.68 -33.22 8.85
N ILE A 355 4.62 -33.91 8.44
CA ILE A 355 4.68 -35.31 7.99
C ILE A 355 5.57 -35.44 6.74
N PHE A 356 5.46 -34.50 5.79
CA PHE A 356 6.33 -34.48 4.61
C PHE A 356 7.82 -34.37 4.97
N ILE A 357 8.18 -33.48 5.90
CA ILE A 357 9.56 -33.37 6.40
C ILE A 357 10.00 -34.68 7.06
N ILE A 358 9.15 -35.31 7.88
CA ILE A 358 9.45 -36.59 8.52
C ILE A 358 9.69 -37.68 7.46
N LEU A 359 8.91 -37.73 6.38
CA LEU A 359 9.12 -38.67 5.28
C LEU A 359 10.46 -38.45 4.57
N ILE A 360 10.87 -37.19 4.36
CA ILE A 360 12.18 -36.87 3.79
C ILE A 360 13.32 -37.33 4.72
N ILE A 361 13.19 -37.08 6.03
CA ILE A 361 14.18 -37.52 7.01
C ILE A 361 14.26 -39.04 7.03
N LEU A 362 13.12 -39.74 7.06
CA LEU A 362 13.06 -41.20 7.00
C LEU A 362 13.66 -41.75 5.70
N SER A 363 13.36 -41.13 4.55
CA SER A 363 13.97 -41.51 3.27
C SER A 363 15.50 -41.35 3.33
N SER A 364 15.98 -40.26 3.90
CA SER A 364 17.41 -40.00 4.07
C SER A 364 18.09 -41.01 5.01
N LEU A 365 17.43 -41.38 6.12
CA LEU A 365 17.93 -42.36 7.08
C LEU A 365 17.94 -43.79 6.50
N LEU A 366 16.88 -44.17 5.76
CA LEU A 366 16.83 -45.46 5.08
C LEU A 366 17.93 -45.54 4.01
N PHE A 367 18.11 -44.47 3.25
CA PHE A 367 19.16 -44.35 2.25
C PHE A 367 20.57 -44.46 2.86
N ALA A 368 20.80 -43.84 4.03
CA ALA A 368 22.04 -44.00 4.78
C ALA A 368 22.28 -45.46 5.21
N GLY A 369 21.22 -46.17 5.62
CA GLY A 369 21.29 -47.60 5.95
C GLY A 369 21.61 -48.51 4.75
N GLU A 370 21.23 -48.12 3.52
CA GLU A 370 21.55 -48.88 2.31
C GLU A 370 23.04 -48.85 1.94
N PHE A 371 23.77 -47.79 2.30
CA PHE A 371 25.23 -47.72 2.09
C PHE A 371 26.01 -48.79 2.87
N GLN A 372 25.39 -49.39 3.90
CA GLN A 372 26.02 -50.43 4.69
C GLN A 372 25.91 -51.82 4.01
N LYS A 373 25.10 -51.97 2.95
CA LYS A 373 24.99 -53.21 2.17
C LYS A 373 26.05 -53.25 1.06
N PRO A 374 26.69 -54.40 0.78
CA PRO A 374 27.66 -54.50 -0.31
C PRO A 374 26.98 -54.18 -1.64
N MET A 375 27.54 -53.21 -2.38
CA MET A 375 27.05 -52.83 -3.70
C MET A 375 27.20 -54.00 -4.67
N LYS A 376 26.17 -54.25 -5.48
CA LYS A 376 26.20 -55.30 -6.51
C LYS A 376 27.13 -54.87 -7.65
N ARG A 377 28.02 -55.77 -8.08
CA ARG A 377 28.95 -55.51 -9.18
C ARG A 377 28.26 -55.70 -10.52
N LEU A 378 28.75 -55.06 -11.58
CA LEU A 378 28.27 -55.26 -12.96
C LEU A 378 28.15 -56.75 -13.34
N LYS A 379 29.15 -57.56 -12.95
CA LYS A 379 29.18 -59.01 -13.16
C LYS A 379 28.00 -59.75 -12.50
N ASP A 380 27.53 -59.26 -11.36
CA ASP A 380 26.45 -59.89 -10.59
C ASP A 380 25.07 -59.66 -11.23
N ILE A 381 24.91 -58.59 -12.02
CA ILE A 381 23.61 -58.17 -12.57
C ILE A 381 23.51 -58.47 -14.07
N TYR A 382 24.56 -58.23 -14.85
CA TYR A 382 24.58 -58.45 -16.30
C TYR A 382 25.82 -59.25 -16.72
N PRO A 383 25.85 -60.57 -16.42
CA PRO A 383 27.02 -61.40 -16.69
C PRO A 383 27.42 -61.37 -18.18
N ASN A 384 26.44 -61.46 -19.08
CA ASN A 384 26.66 -61.46 -20.54
C ASN A 384 27.29 -60.17 -21.06
N VAL A 385 26.95 -59.02 -20.46
CA VAL A 385 27.52 -57.72 -20.84
C VAL A 385 28.92 -57.57 -20.26
N SER A 386 29.13 -58.03 -19.02
CA SER A 386 30.46 -58.03 -18.40
C SER A 386 31.45 -58.93 -19.16
N ASP A 387 30.98 -60.11 -19.60
CA ASP A 387 31.81 -61.06 -20.35
C ASP A 387 32.13 -60.52 -21.75
N ALA A 388 31.16 -59.90 -22.44
CA ALA A 388 31.37 -59.25 -23.74
C ALA A 388 32.33 -58.03 -23.64
N LEU A 389 32.22 -57.23 -22.57
CA LEU A 389 33.11 -56.11 -22.30
C LEU A 389 34.55 -56.62 -22.07
N ASN A 390 34.72 -57.63 -21.22
CA ASN A 390 36.01 -58.26 -20.95
C ASN A 390 36.62 -58.89 -22.21
N GLN A 391 35.79 -59.50 -23.06
CA GLN A 391 36.25 -60.01 -24.36
C GLN A 391 36.73 -58.90 -25.30
N SER A 392 36.02 -57.78 -25.34
CA SER A 392 36.39 -56.62 -26.17
C SER A 392 37.67 -55.93 -25.69
N ILE A 393 37.87 -55.85 -24.37
CA ILE A 393 39.10 -55.35 -23.74
C ILE A 393 40.28 -56.29 -24.05
N ALA A 394 40.10 -57.60 -23.89
CA ALA A 394 41.12 -58.59 -24.24
C ALA A 394 41.52 -58.57 -25.72
N LEU A 395 40.56 -58.33 -26.62
CA LEU A 395 40.83 -58.14 -28.06
C LEU A 395 41.64 -56.86 -28.33
N CYS A 396 41.33 -55.74 -27.66
CA CYS A 396 42.10 -54.49 -27.79
C CYS A 396 43.54 -54.62 -27.30
N ASP A 397 43.75 -55.28 -26.15
CA ASP A 397 45.10 -55.52 -25.59
C ASP A 397 45.97 -56.36 -26.54
N SER A 398 45.37 -57.27 -27.30
CA SER A 398 46.07 -58.10 -28.29
C SER A 398 46.45 -57.34 -29.58
N MET A 399 45.67 -56.32 -29.98
CA MET A 399 45.87 -55.58 -31.23
C MET A 399 46.76 -54.33 -31.07
N TYR A 400 46.81 -53.73 -29.88
CA TYR A 400 47.59 -52.51 -29.61
C TYR A 400 48.41 -52.65 -28.33
N ALA A 401 49.31 -53.64 -28.30
CA ALA A 401 50.12 -54.00 -27.13
C ALA A 401 50.94 -52.85 -26.48
N ASN A 402 50.98 -51.64 -27.05
CA ASN A 402 51.65 -50.47 -26.47
C ASN A 402 50.92 -49.13 -26.68
N ALA A 403 49.66 -49.11 -27.16
CA ALA A 403 48.95 -47.85 -27.48
C ALA A 403 47.57 -47.71 -26.84
N CYS A 404 47.04 -48.73 -26.17
CA CYS A 404 45.87 -48.56 -25.34
C CYS A 404 46.27 -47.82 -24.06
N ILE A 405 45.99 -46.51 -24.05
CA ILE A 405 45.91 -45.70 -22.84
C ILE A 405 44.95 -46.45 -21.91
N TYR A 406 45.50 -46.95 -20.80
CA TYR A 406 44.83 -47.40 -19.58
C TYR A 406 43.31 -47.18 -19.63
N CYS A 407 42.53 -48.19 -20.00
CA CYS A 407 41.07 -48.14 -19.86
C CYS A 407 40.80 -48.29 -18.35
N PRO A 408 40.45 -47.23 -17.61
CA PRO A 408 40.35 -47.28 -16.15
C PRO A 408 38.93 -47.70 -15.76
N LEU A 409 38.38 -48.70 -16.45
CA LEU A 409 37.18 -49.39 -16.00
C LEU A 409 37.66 -50.61 -15.23
N ASP A 410 38.07 -50.36 -13.97
CA ASP A 410 38.27 -51.43 -13.00
C ASP A 410 37.03 -52.32 -12.98
N ASP A 411 37.21 -53.64 -12.81
CA ASP A 411 36.18 -54.69 -12.73
C ASP A 411 35.07 -54.42 -11.67
N ASP A 412 35.19 -53.33 -10.92
CA ASP A 412 34.33 -52.90 -9.83
C ASP A 412 33.39 -51.75 -10.24
N PHE A 413 32.78 -51.80 -11.43
CA PHE A 413 31.67 -50.89 -11.73
C PHE A 413 30.44 -51.27 -10.91
N TYR A 414 30.22 -50.55 -9.80
CA TYR A 414 29.09 -50.75 -8.92
C TYR A 414 27.81 -50.17 -9.52
N PHE A 415 26.81 -51.03 -9.74
CA PHE A 415 25.50 -50.58 -10.20
C PHE A 415 24.65 -50.16 -9.01
N ARG A 416 24.21 -48.90 -9.05
CA ARG A 416 23.21 -48.39 -8.10
C ARG A 416 21.80 -48.58 -8.66
N GLN A 417 21.22 -49.75 -8.44
CA GLN A 417 19.78 -49.95 -8.67
C GLN A 417 19.00 -49.30 -7.52
N SER A 418 18.68 -48.01 -7.62
CA SER A 418 17.73 -47.39 -6.69
C SER A 418 16.31 -47.59 -7.21
N THR A 419 15.67 -48.69 -6.81
CA THR A 419 14.22 -48.80 -7.01
C THR A 419 13.53 -47.78 -6.09
N PRO A 420 12.50 -47.06 -6.57
CA PRO A 420 11.77 -46.12 -5.73
C PRO A 420 11.11 -46.89 -4.57
N THR A 421 11.43 -46.50 -3.34
CA THR A 421 10.82 -47.08 -2.14
C THR A 421 9.37 -46.62 -1.99
N TRP A 422 8.60 -47.30 -1.13
CA TRP A 422 7.25 -46.83 -0.78
C TRP A 422 7.25 -45.41 -0.17
N ILE A 423 8.33 -45.01 0.51
CA ILE A 423 8.50 -43.65 1.02
C ILE A 423 8.72 -42.67 -0.12
N ASP A 424 9.54 -43.03 -1.13
CA ASP A 424 9.74 -42.20 -2.32
C ASP A 424 8.43 -41.97 -3.07
N ILE A 425 7.60 -43.02 -3.24
CA ILE A 425 6.28 -42.90 -3.86
C ILE A 425 5.39 -41.96 -3.05
N ALA A 426 5.39 -42.06 -1.72
CA ALA A 426 4.64 -41.15 -0.86
C ALA A 426 5.11 -39.70 -1.02
N ILE A 427 6.43 -39.45 -1.03
CA ILE A 427 7.00 -38.10 -1.26
C ILE A 427 6.60 -37.57 -2.64
N THR A 428 6.65 -38.39 -3.70
CA THR A 428 6.22 -37.99 -5.04
C THR A 428 4.76 -37.53 -5.05
N ILE A 429 3.85 -38.19 -4.32
CA ILE A 429 2.45 -37.76 -4.18
C ILE A 429 2.36 -36.36 -3.53
N PHE A 430 3.15 -36.09 -2.50
CA PHE A 430 3.21 -34.75 -1.87
C PHE A 430 3.70 -33.68 -2.85
N VAL A 431 4.77 -33.97 -3.61
CA VAL A 431 5.34 -33.04 -4.59
C VAL A 431 4.32 -32.68 -5.67
N VAL A 432 3.56 -33.67 -6.17
CA VAL A 432 2.45 -33.41 -7.12
C VAL A 432 1.37 -32.52 -6.48
N GLY A 433 1.06 -32.74 -5.21
CA GLY A 433 0.14 -31.90 -4.44
C GLY A 433 0.60 -30.45 -4.31
N PHE A 434 1.88 -30.22 -3.99
CA PHE A 434 2.47 -28.88 -3.93
C PHE A 434 2.47 -28.19 -5.29
N LEU A 435 2.85 -28.90 -6.36
CA LEU A 435 2.79 -28.37 -7.71
C LEU A 435 1.37 -27.92 -8.08
N TRP A 436 0.37 -28.76 -7.79
CA TRP A 436 -1.03 -28.41 -8.06
C TRP A 436 -1.48 -27.19 -7.25
N HIS A 437 -1.04 -27.06 -6.00
CA HIS A 437 -1.32 -25.91 -5.17
C HIS A 437 -0.72 -24.62 -5.75
N GLU A 438 0.55 -24.64 -6.14
CA GLU A 438 1.24 -23.49 -6.75
C GLU A 438 0.58 -23.07 -8.08
N ILE A 439 0.26 -24.03 -8.95
CA ILE A 439 -0.44 -23.74 -10.22
C ILE A 439 -1.77 -23.04 -9.95
N LYS A 440 -2.51 -23.51 -8.95
CA LYS A 440 -3.79 -22.91 -8.58
C LYS A 440 -3.61 -21.48 -8.04
N GLN A 441 -2.61 -21.25 -7.20
CA GLN A 441 -2.34 -19.92 -6.64
C GLN A 441 -1.88 -18.94 -7.74
N ALA A 442 -0.95 -19.35 -8.60
CA ALA A 442 -0.50 -18.54 -9.73
C ALA A 442 -1.66 -18.21 -10.69
N TYR A 443 -2.63 -19.11 -10.86
CA TYR A 443 -3.82 -18.87 -11.66
C TYR A 443 -4.81 -17.89 -10.99
N THR A 444 -5.02 -17.99 -9.68
CA THR A 444 -5.98 -17.11 -8.97
C THR A 444 -5.46 -15.70 -8.75
N ASP A 445 -4.18 -15.58 -8.39
CA ASP A 445 -3.58 -14.29 -8.03
C ASP A 445 -3.10 -13.54 -9.28
N GLY A 446 -2.82 -14.29 -10.36
CA GLY A 446 -2.20 -13.78 -11.58
C GLY A 446 -0.67 -13.85 -11.49
N LEU A 447 -0.04 -14.13 -12.63
CA LEU A 447 1.40 -14.43 -12.71
C LEU A 447 2.28 -13.27 -12.17
N ASN A 448 1.90 -12.02 -12.46
CA ASN A 448 2.70 -10.86 -12.05
C ASN A 448 2.74 -10.68 -10.53
N ASP A 449 1.57 -10.70 -9.87
CA ASP A 449 1.47 -10.55 -8.43
C ASP A 449 2.11 -11.75 -7.71
N TYR A 450 1.96 -12.94 -8.28
CA TYR A 450 2.61 -14.15 -7.78
C TYR A 450 4.14 -14.05 -7.78
N LEU A 451 4.75 -13.57 -8.86
CA LEU A 451 6.21 -13.44 -8.99
C LEU A 451 6.81 -12.28 -8.19
N LEU A 452 6.00 -11.33 -7.72
CA LEU A 452 6.50 -10.26 -6.84
C LEU A 452 6.79 -10.77 -5.42
N SER A 453 6.17 -11.89 -5.00
CA SER A 453 6.43 -12.52 -3.71
C SER A 453 7.70 -13.37 -3.75
N TRP A 454 8.68 -12.99 -2.94
CA TRP A 454 9.93 -13.76 -2.81
C TRP A 454 9.69 -15.21 -2.35
N ASN A 455 8.74 -15.42 -1.42
CA ASN A 455 8.44 -16.76 -0.91
C ASN A 455 7.88 -17.66 -2.02
N ASN A 456 7.00 -17.14 -2.87
CA ASN A 456 6.42 -17.88 -3.98
C ASN A 456 7.49 -18.31 -4.99
N ILE A 457 8.50 -17.46 -5.24
CA ILE A 457 9.65 -17.82 -6.10
C ILE A 457 10.43 -18.98 -5.46
N VAL A 458 10.70 -18.92 -4.16
CA VAL A 458 11.42 -19.99 -3.45
C VAL A 458 10.64 -21.30 -3.51
N ASP A 459 9.33 -21.27 -3.29
CA ASP A 459 8.46 -22.45 -3.36
C ASP A 459 8.40 -23.04 -4.77
N SER A 460 8.30 -22.18 -5.80
CA SER A 460 8.42 -22.58 -7.21
C SER A 460 9.75 -23.25 -7.52
N CYS A 461 10.87 -22.67 -7.10
CA CYS A 461 12.20 -23.25 -7.28
C CYS A 461 12.33 -24.60 -6.56
N MET A 462 11.85 -24.70 -5.32
CA MET A 462 11.83 -25.94 -4.55
C MET A 462 11.06 -27.04 -5.29
N ASN A 463 9.86 -26.74 -5.80
CA ASN A 463 9.04 -27.70 -6.55
C ASN A 463 9.71 -28.16 -7.86
N VAL A 464 10.36 -27.25 -8.59
CA VAL A 464 11.13 -27.60 -9.79
C VAL A 464 12.27 -28.57 -9.44
N LEU A 465 13.02 -28.30 -8.37
CA LEU A 465 14.10 -29.18 -7.92
C LEU A 465 13.59 -30.57 -7.54
N TYR A 466 12.48 -30.66 -6.80
CA TYR A 466 11.87 -31.94 -6.46
C TYR A 466 11.44 -32.71 -7.71
N ILE A 467 10.73 -32.06 -8.63
CA ILE A 467 10.24 -32.70 -9.86
C ILE A 467 11.41 -33.21 -10.70
N SER A 468 12.45 -32.39 -10.90
CA SER A 468 13.64 -32.79 -11.65
C SER A 468 14.37 -33.96 -11.00
N SER A 469 14.52 -33.95 -9.67
CA SER A 469 15.18 -35.04 -8.92
C SER A 469 14.41 -36.36 -9.05
N PHE A 470 13.10 -36.34 -8.83
CA PHE A 470 12.29 -37.55 -8.96
C PHE A 470 12.15 -38.01 -10.41
N ALA A 471 12.05 -37.10 -11.38
CA ALA A 471 12.04 -37.45 -12.80
C ALA A 471 13.31 -38.19 -13.22
N LEU A 472 14.49 -37.72 -12.78
CA LEU A 472 15.76 -38.43 -13.01
C LEU A 472 15.76 -39.81 -12.33
N LYS A 473 15.27 -39.90 -11.09
CA LYS A 473 15.20 -41.16 -10.34
C LYS A 473 14.29 -42.19 -11.03
N TYR A 474 13.14 -41.77 -11.55
CA TYR A 474 12.23 -42.64 -12.32
C TYR A 474 12.79 -42.97 -13.71
N TYR A 475 13.45 -42.02 -14.39
CA TYR A 475 14.09 -42.27 -15.68
C TYR A 475 15.15 -43.37 -15.58
N VAL A 476 16.04 -43.29 -14.59
CA VAL A 476 17.07 -44.31 -14.31
C VAL A 476 16.44 -45.65 -13.93
N PHE A 477 15.25 -45.67 -13.33
CA PHE A 477 14.55 -46.92 -13.03
C PHE A 477 13.94 -47.60 -14.26
N PHE A 478 13.47 -46.82 -15.24
CA PHE A 478 12.87 -47.35 -16.46
C PHE A 478 13.89 -47.70 -17.56
N GLN A 479 15.12 -47.22 -17.43
CA GLN A 479 16.26 -47.56 -18.29
C GLN A 479 16.95 -48.83 -17.79
#